data_AF-A0A957PJT1-F1
#
_entry.id   AF-A0A957PJT1-F1
#
_cell.length_a   1.000
_cell.length_b   1.000
_cell.length_c   1.000
_cell.angle_alpha   90.00
_cell.angle_beta   90.00
_cell.angle_gamma   90.00
#
_symmetry.space_group_name_H-M   'P 1'
#
loop_
_entity.id
_entity.type
_entity.pdbx_description
1 polymer ?
#
loop_
_entity_poly.entity_id
_entity_poly.type
_entity_poly.pdbx_seq_one_letter_code
_entity_poly.pdbx_strand_id
1 'polypeptide(L)' 'ENCLLEQDFIKDPSVTIQSLLTDQIAALGENIRVNRFARLEIGG' A
#
# COMPACT_ATOMS: atom_id res chain seq x y z
N GLU A 1 9.12 0.18 13.44
CA GLU A 1 8.60 1.03 12.36
C GLU A 1 7.47 0.30 11.62
N ASN A 2 6.39 0.99 11.25
CA ASN A 2 5.25 0.41 10.52
C ASN A 2 5.03 1.25 9.25
N CYS A 3 5.80 0.98 8.19
CA CYS A 3 5.65 1.67 6.92
C CYS A 3 4.46 1.08 6.16
N LEU A 4 3.48 1.90 5.75
CA LEU A 4 2.30 1.49 4.97
C LEU A 4 2.63 0.59 3.77
N LEU A 5 3.77 0.84 3.12
CA LEU A 5 4.19 0.13 1.91
C LEU A 5 4.60 -1.32 2.17
N GLU A 6 5.09 -1.62 3.37
CA GLU A 6 5.57 -2.94 3.77
C GLU A 6 4.44 -3.82 4.34
N GLN A 7 3.24 -3.26 4.53
CA GLN A 7 2.10 -3.99 5.07
C GLN A 7 1.55 -4.98 4.04
N ASP A 8 1.09 -6.13 4.54
CA ASP A 8 0.32 -7.09 3.76
C ASP A 8 -1.02 -6.49 3.34
N PHE A 9 -1.44 -6.78 2.12
CA PHE A 9 -2.69 -6.28 1.60
C PHE A 9 -3.88 -7.01 2.22
N ILE A 10 -4.84 -6.26 2.75
CA ILE A 10 -5.98 -6.81 3.51
C ILE A 10 -6.79 -7.85 2.71
N LYS A 11 -6.89 -7.69 1.37
CA LYS A 11 -7.64 -8.63 0.53
C LYS A 11 -6.81 -9.83 0.08
N ASP A 12 -5.49 -9.70 0.09
CA ASP A 12 -4.56 -10.76 -0.28
C ASP A 12 -3.26 -10.61 0.53
N PRO A 13 -3.12 -11.37 1.63
CA PRO A 13 -1.97 -11.22 2.53
C PRO A 13 -0.68 -11.81 1.95
N SER A 14 -0.69 -12.33 0.71
CA SER A 14 0.53 -12.81 0.03
C SER A 14 1.28 -11.69 -0.69
N VAL A 15 0.62 -10.54 -0.87
CA VAL A 15 1.20 -9.36 -1.52
C VAL A 15 1.26 -8.17 -0.56
N THR A 16 2.37 -7.44 -0.62
CA THR A 16 2.51 -6.18 0.10
C THR A 16 1.88 -5.01 -0.67
N ILE A 17 1.56 -3.93 0.03
CA ILE A 17 1.05 -2.69 -0.60
C ILE A 17 2.01 -2.15 -1.67
N GLN A 18 3.33 -2.29 -1.46
CA GLN A 18 4.33 -1.90 -2.46
C GLN A 18 4.27 -2.76 -3.73
N SER A 19 4.11 -4.08 -3.58
CA SER A 19 3.99 -4.99 -4.72
C SER A 19 2.73 -4.67 -5.54
N LEU A 20 1.61 -4.46 -4.84
CA LEU A 20 0.34 -4.07 -5.45
C LEU A 20 0.46 -2.75 -6.22
N LEU A 21 1.12 -1.73 -5.65
CA LEU A 21 1.38 -0.46 -6.34
C LEU A 21 2.20 -0.67 -7.63
N THR A 22 3.20 -1.53 -7.59
CA THR A 22 4.07 -1.81 -8.74
C THR A 22 3.30 -2.50 -9.87
N ASP A 23 2.45 -3.47 -9.53
CA ASP A 23 1.59 -4.17 -10.49
C ASP A 23 0.59 -3.22 -11.16
N GLN A 24 -0.01 -2.32 -10.38
CA GLN A 24 -0.92 -1.30 -10.91
C GLN A 24 -0.23 -0.26 -11.79
N ILE A 25 1.01 0.13 -11.47
CA ILE A 25 1.84 0.99 -12.34
C ILE A 25 2.09 0.30 -13.68
N ALA A 26 2.42 -1.00 -13.66
CA ALA A 26 2.65 -1.78 -14.87
C ALA A 26 1.38 -1.95 -15.73
N ALA A 27 0.23 -2.16 -15.09
CA ALA A 27 -1.05 -2.32 -15.77
C ALA A 27 -1.57 -1.00 -16.37
N LEU A 28 -1.39 0.12 -15.67
CA LEU A 28 -1.88 1.43 -16.11
C LEU A 28 -0.90 2.13 -17.07
N GLY A 29 0.41 1.88 -16.94
CA GLY A 29 1.45 2.54 -17.71
C GLY A 29 1.79 3.96 -17.22
N GLU A 30 1.27 4.37 -16.06
CA GLU A 30 1.50 5.68 -15.45
C GLU A 30 2.10 5.54 -14.05
N ASN A 31 2.84 6.57 -13.60
CA ASN A 31 3.45 6.55 -12.27
C ASN A 31 2.41 6.80 -11.17
N ILE A 32 2.25 5.85 -10.25
CA ILE A 32 1.34 5.94 -9.11
C ILE A 32 2.16 6.09 -7.83
N ARG A 33 1.87 7.12 -7.02
CA ARG A 33 2.56 7.38 -5.75
C ARG A 33 1.59 7.73 -4.64
N VAL A 34 1.74 7.08 -3.48
CA VAL A 34 1.04 7.46 -2.25
C VAL A 34 1.71 8.72 -1.69
N ASN A 35 1.00 9.85 -1.73
CA ASN A 35 1.54 11.13 -1.28
C ASN A 35 1.45 11.30 0.25
N ARG A 36 0.30 10.94 0.85
CA ARG A 36 0.00 11.15 2.27
C ARG A 36 -1.01 10.11 2.74
N PHE A 37 -0.85 9.59 3.94
CA PHE A 37 -1.85 8.77 4.62
C PHE A 37 -1.89 9.11 6.10
N ALA A 38 -3.04 8.86 6.74
CA ALA A 38 -3.20 9.00 8.18
C ALA A 38 -3.99 7.78 8.70
N ARG A 39 -3.47 7.13 9.74
CA ARG A 39 -4.17 6.07 10.48
C ARG A 39 -4.62 6.68 11.81
N LEU A 40 -5.93 6.84 11.97
CA LEU A 40 -6.54 7.27 13.23
C LEU A 40 -7.07 6.01 13.93
N GLU A 41 -6.64 5.80 15.17
CA GLU A 41 -7.13 4.74 16.04
C GLU A 41 -7.55 5.37 17.37
N ILE A 42 -8.76 5.08 17.83
CA ILE A 42 -9.29 5.64 19.08
C ILE A 42 -9.14 4.55 20.14
N GLY A 43 -8.19 4.75 21.07
CA GLY A 43 -7.95 3.85 22.19
C GLY A 43 -7.44 2.47 21.73
N GLY A 44 -6.16 2.41 21.35
CA GLY A 44 -5.51 1.23 20.78
C GLY A 44 -5.56 -0.05 21.63
#